data_AF-A0A938JPR8-F1
#
_entry.id   AF-A0A938JPR8-F1
#
_cell.length_a   1.000
_cell.length_b   1.000
_cell.length_c   1.000
_cell.angle_alpha   90.00
_cell.angle_beta   90.00
_cell.angle_gamma   90.00
#
_symmetry.space_group_name_H-M   'P 1'
#
loop_
_entity.id
_entity.type
_entity.pdbx_description
1 polymer ?
#
loop_
_entity_poly.entity_id
_entity_poly.type
_entity_poly.pdbx_seq_one_letter_code
_entity_poly.pdbx_strand_id
1 'polypeptide(L)'
;MATMAAFNPNLVRAALHNGQETPGGGPWRNKDRVSERARPSLIASFNGGFRFDHKPGGYVTEGKVVRKLREGYATFGIRADGTSTVGVWGEDMIDDGSWVSLRQNLPPLVRGGEIVFHTYDKVDWGKDYDDKLFNFRSAVCRRTDGLMMFVAVGDVSISMLAETMVLLSCDTAMEMDINGTWPYFAVYENFGKADRRGRVIDTRMGDPNRHLNKSTKDFIALFDPATLPTGAVR
;
A
#
# COMPACT_ATOMS: atom_id res chain seq x y z
N MET A 1 12.41 16.30 1.38
CA MET A 1 12.97 15.17 2.17
C MET A 1 12.17 13.91 1.87
N ALA A 2 12.88 12.81 1.60
CA ALA A 2 12.29 11.49 1.38
C ALA A 2 12.46 10.63 2.64
N THR A 3 11.42 9.85 2.96
CA THR A 3 11.40 8.89 4.06
C THR A 3 11.00 7.55 3.48
N MET A 4 11.69 6.48 3.89
CA MET A 4 11.50 5.15 3.31
C MET A 4 11.51 4.07 4.38
N ALA A 5 10.81 2.97 4.11
CA ALA A 5 10.83 1.76 4.91
C ALA A 5 10.87 0.55 3.97
N ALA A 6 11.80 -0.37 4.22
CA ALA A 6 11.93 -1.60 3.46
C ALA A 6 11.54 -2.81 4.31
N PHE A 7 10.99 -3.84 3.66
CA PHE A 7 10.73 -5.13 4.29
C PHE A 7 11.01 -6.26 3.31
N ASN A 8 11.40 -7.42 3.84
CA ASN A 8 11.56 -8.63 3.05
C ASN A 8 10.21 -9.38 3.00
N PRO A 9 9.57 -9.52 1.83
CA PRO A 9 8.24 -10.14 1.72
C PRO A 9 8.23 -11.62 2.12
N ASN A 10 9.40 -12.28 2.19
CA ASN A 10 9.50 -13.67 2.64
C ASN A 10 9.49 -13.80 4.18
N LEU A 11 9.85 -12.75 4.91
CA LEU A 11 9.99 -12.76 6.37
C LEU A 11 8.78 -12.17 7.12
N VAL A 12 7.92 -11.43 6.43
CA VAL A 12 6.71 -10.84 7.01
C VAL A 12 5.48 -11.31 6.25
N ARG A 13 4.30 -11.16 6.83
CA ARG A 13 3.02 -11.41 6.16
C ARG A 13 2.20 -10.13 6.06
N ALA A 14 1.71 -9.85 4.86
CA ALA A 14 0.86 -8.71 4.59
C ALA A 14 -0.61 -9.10 4.68
N ALA A 15 -1.46 -8.15 5.08
CA ALA A 15 -2.90 -8.24 4.93
C ALA A 15 -3.48 -6.89 4.51
N LEU A 16 -4.46 -6.90 3.60
CA LEU A 16 -5.19 -5.71 3.17
C LEU A 16 -6.41 -5.51 4.07
N HIS A 17 -6.54 -4.31 4.63
CA HIS A 17 -7.66 -3.88 5.46
C HIS A 17 -8.52 -2.89 4.67
N ASN A 18 -9.84 -3.05 4.74
CA ASN A 18 -10.78 -2.43 3.81
C ASN A 18 -11.31 -1.04 4.20
N GLY A 19 -10.75 -0.44 5.26
CA GLY A 19 -11.22 0.84 5.76
C GLY A 19 -12.70 0.85 6.14
N GLN A 20 -13.23 2.05 6.41
CA GLN A 20 -14.68 2.26 6.57
C GLN A 20 -15.36 2.63 5.25
N GLU A 21 -14.66 3.36 4.39
CA GLU A 21 -15.21 4.00 3.20
C GLU A 21 -14.66 3.40 1.90
N THR A 22 -13.41 2.92 1.87
CA THR A 22 -12.78 2.39 0.65
C THR A 22 -12.11 1.04 0.93
N PRO A 23 -12.64 -0.07 0.37
CA PRO A 23 -13.94 -0.18 -0.27
C PRO A 23 -15.11 -0.01 0.70
N GLY A 24 -14.87 -0.12 2.02
CA GLY A 24 -15.92 -0.04 3.03
C GLY A 24 -16.99 -1.13 2.87
N GLY A 25 -18.12 -0.95 3.55
CA GLY A 25 -19.41 -1.56 3.22
C GLY A 25 -19.60 -3.09 3.30
N GLY A 26 -18.54 -3.90 3.45
CA GLY A 26 -18.65 -5.36 3.41
C GLY A 26 -18.60 -6.04 4.79
N PRO A 27 -19.02 -7.32 4.89
CA PRO A 27 -18.74 -8.16 6.05
C PRO A 27 -17.28 -8.65 6.03
N TRP A 28 -16.33 -7.77 5.72
CA TRP A 28 -14.91 -8.06 5.66
C TRP A 28 -14.41 -8.54 7.03
N ARG A 29 -13.51 -9.51 7.06
CA ARG A 29 -12.75 -9.85 8.26
C ARG A 29 -11.70 -8.78 8.54
N ASN A 30 -10.99 -8.34 7.50
CA ASN A 30 -10.06 -7.23 7.60
C ASN A 30 -10.82 -5.92 7.32
N LYS A 31 -11.36 -5.31 8.38
CA LYS A 31 -12.18 -4.08 8.30
C LYS A 31 -11.32 -2.81 8.39
N ASP A 32 -11.72 -1.87 9.23
CA ASP A 32 -11.16 -0.54 9.39
C ASP A 32 -9.96 -0.48 10.35
N ARG A 33 -9.53 -1.60 10.92
CA ARG A 33 -8.42 -1.63 11.87
C ARG A 33 -7.79 -3.01 11.96
N VAL A 34 -6.59 -3.07 12.55
CA VAL A 34 -6.00 -4.31 13.01
C VAL A 34 -6.78 -4.83 14.23
N SER A 35 -7.31 -6.06 14.10
CA SER A 35 -8.09 -6.72 15.15
C SER A 35 -7.23 -7.01 16.39
N GLU A 36 -7.84 -7.02 17.58
CA GLU A 36 -7.11 -7.31 18.82
C GLU A 36 -6.37 -8.65 18.79
N ARG A 37 -6.95 -9.65 18.10
CA ARG A 37 -6.33 -10.97 17.89
C ARG A 37 -5.04 -10.89 17.06
N ALA A 38 -4.94 -9.96 16.12
CA ALA A 38 -3.76 -9.82 15.24
C ALA A 38 -2.71 -8.83 15.79
N ARG A 39 -3.11 -7.89 16.67
CA ARG A 39 -2.23 -6.83 17.22
C ARG A 39 -0.93 -7.32 17.88
N PRO A 40 -0.89 -8.44 18.62
CA PRO A 40 0.36 -8.97 19.17
C PRO A 40 1.44 -9.20 18.10
N SER A 41 1.04 -9.55 16.87
CA SER A 41 1.94 -9.86 15.75
C SER A 41 2.23 -8.68 14.84
N LEU A 42 1.59 -7.53 15.07
CA LEU A 42 1.71 -6.37 14.19
C LEU A 42 3.13 -5.78 14.28
N ILE A 43 3.77 -5.65 13.12
CA ILE A 43 5.09 -5.02 12.96
C ILE A 43 4.91 -3.57 12.52
N ALA A 44 4.20 -3.38 11.42
CA ALA A 44 4.03 -2.07 10.78
C ALA A 44 2.72 -2.01 9.98
N SER A 45 2.35 -0.81 9.55
CA SER A 45 1.27 -0.62 8.59
C SER A 45 1.50 0.64 7.75
N PHE A 46 0.93 0.67 6.55
CA PHE A 46 1.04 1.80 5.63
C PHE A 46 -0.23 1.97 4.80
N ASN A 47 -0.41 3.18 4.24
CA ASN A 47 -1.63 3.54 3.51
C ASN A 47 -1.88 2.67 2.27
N GLY A 48 -3.15 2.58 1.87
CA GLY A 48 -3.56 2.06 0.57
C GLY A 48 -3.46 3.10 -0.55
N GLY A 49 -4.20 2.87 -1.63
CA GLY A 49 -4.27 3.76 -2.79
C GLY A 49 -5.34 4.85 -2.66
N PHE A 50 -5.67 5.48 -3.79
CA PHE A 50 -6.72 6.50 -3.86
C PHE A 50 -8.10 5.93 -3.58
N ARG A 51 -9.01 6.79 -3.14
CA ARG A 51 -10.43 6.46 -3.06
C ARG A 51 -11.02 6.20 -4.45
N PHE A 52 -12.13 5.45 -4.51
CA PHE A 52 -12.73 5.01 -5.77
C PHE A 52 -13.32 6.13 -6.63
N ASP A 53 -13.70 7.26 -6.04
CA ASP A 53 -14.15 8.48 -6.73
C ASP A 53 -13.06 9.11 -7.61
N HIS A 54 -11.78 8.94 -7.24
CA HIS A 54 -10.63 9.31 -8.08
C HIS A 54 -10.32 8.27 -9.18
N LYS A 55 -11.24 7.33 -9.41
CA LYS A 55 -11.18 6.30 -10.46
C LYS A 55 -9.86 5.49 -10.52
N PRO A 56 -9.28 5.04 -9.38
CA PRO A 56 -8.18 4.09 -9.40
C PRO A 56 -8.61 2.78 -10.05
N GLY A 57 -7.65 1.90 -10.31
CA GLY A 57 -7.89 0.57 -10.87
C GLY A 57 -8.76 -0.36 -10.00
N GLY A 58 -8.68 -1.65 -10.28
CA GLY A 58 -9.46 -2.68 -9.59
C GLY A 58 -9.04 -2.94 -8.15
N TYR A 59 -9.88 -3.73 -7.49
CA TYR A 59 -9.76 -4.04 -6.08
C TYR A 59 -10.32 -5.45 -5.83
N VAL A 60 -9.48 -6.33 -5.30
CA VAL A 60 -9.82 -7.67 -4.83
C VAL A 60 -9.43 -7.76 -3.35
N THR A 61 -10.31 -8.29 -2.52
CA THR A 61 -10.04 -8.52 -1.10
C THR A 61 -10.72 -9.80 -0.64
N GLU A 62 -10.05 -10.55 0.24
CA GLU A 62 -10.57 -11.82 0.78
C GLU A 62 -11.06 -12.79 -0.33
N GLY A 63 -10.35 -12.81 -1.47
CA GLY A 63 -10.70 -13.61 -2.65
C GLY A 63 -11.92 -13.13 -3.44
N LYS A 64 -12.45 -11.93 -3.14
CA LYS A 64 -13.64 -11.36 -3.78
C LYS A 64 -13.29 -10.12 -4.58
N VAL A 65 -13.76 -10.09 -5.83
CA VAL A 65 -13.63 -8.92 -6.70
C VAL A 65 -14.63 -7.85 -6.27
N VAL A 66 -14.14 -6.70 -5.82
CA VAL A 66 -14.94 -5.51 -5.51
C VAL A 66 -15.00 -4.60 -6.73
N ARG A 67 -13.88 -4.42 -7.43
CA ARG A 67 -13.77 -3.71 -8.71
C ARG A 67 -12.89 -4.51 -9.65
N LYS A 68 -13.33 -4.67 -10.90
CA LYS A 68 -12.58 -5.42 -11.92
C LYS A 68 -11.18 -4.82 -12.09
N LEU A 69 -10.17 -5.67 -12.11
CA LEU A 69 -8.78 -5.30 -12.38
C LEU A 69 -8.63 -4.81 -13.82
N ARG A 70 -7.71 -3.86 -14.02
CA ARG A 70 -7.37 -3.28 -15.31
C ARG A 70 -6.00 -3.78 -15.72
N GLU A 71 -5.87 -4.27 -16.95
CA GLU A 71 -4.58 -4.61 -17.53
C GLU A 71 -3.70 -3.34 -17.65
N GLY A 72 -2.39 -3.52 -17.50
CA GLY A 72 -1.41 -2.43 -17.52
C GLY A 72 -1.38 -1.56 -16.26
N TYR A 73 -2.21 -1.85 -15.24
CA TYR A 73 -2.21 -1.10 -13.98
C TYR A 73 -1.27 -1.73 -12.96
N ALA A 74 -0.55 -0.88 -12.25
CA ALA A 74 0.28 -1.32 -11.15
C ALA A 74 -0.60 -1.83 -10.00
N THR A 75 -0.17 -2.94 -9.41
CA THR A 75 -0.96 -3.71 -8.47
C THR A 75 -0.09 -4.13 -7.29
N PHE A 76 -0.53 -3.82 -6.07
CA PHE A 76 -0.01 -4.45 -4.86
C PHE A 76 -0.80 -5.74 -4.62
N GLY A 77 -0.12 -6.87 -4.68
CA GLY A 77 -0.72 -8.19 -4.52
C GLY A 77 -0.32 -8.87 -3.22
N ILE A 78 -1.26 -9.59 -2.62
CA ILE A 78 -1.05 -10.44 -1.45
C ILE A 78 -1.60 -11.82 -1.76
N ARG A 79 -0.75 -12.83 -1.62
CA ARG A 79 -1.10 -14.25 -1.80
C ARG A 79 -1.75 -14.83 -0.54
N ALA A 80 -2.39 -15.99 -0.70
CA ALA A 80 -3.05 -16.69 0.39
C ALA A 80 -2.14 -17.01 1.60
N ASP A 81 -0.83 -17.15 1.37
CA ASP A 81 0.16 -17.36 2.42
C ASP A 81 0.60 -16.06 3.12
N GLY A 82 0.13 -14.90 2.66
CA GLY A 82 0.45 -13.55 3.12
C GLY A 82 1.70 -12.94 2.48
N THR A 83 2.38 -13.63 1.56
CA THR A 83 3.50 -13.08 0.80
C THR A 83 2.99 -11.98 -0.14
N SER A 84 3.71 -10.86 -0.21
CA SER A 84 3.30 -9.70 -1.01
C SER A 84 4.31 -9.32 -2.09
N THR A 85 3.83 -8.66 -3.14
CA THR A 85 4.65 -8.08 -4.21
C THR A 85 3.95 -6.88 -4.85
N VAL A 86 4.69 -6.12 -5.65
CA VAL A 86 4.15 -5.17 -6.62
C VAL A 86 4.51 -5.64 -8.02
N GLY A 87 3.60 -5.44 -8.97
CA GLY A 87 3.78 -5.77 -10.38
C GLY A 87 2.72 -5.08 -11.25
N VAL A 88 2.68 -5.43 -12.53
CA VAL A 88 1.73 -4.91 -13.51
C VAL A 88 0.75 -6.01 -13.90
N TRP A 89 -0.54 -5.75 -13.70
CA TRP A 89 -1.58 -6.72 -13.98
C TRP A 89 -1.74 -6.96 -15.48
N GLY A 90 -1.83 -8.22 -15.90
CA GLY A 90 -1.86 -8.64 -17.30
C GLY A 90 -0.48 -8.76 -17.95
N GLU A 91 0.59 -8.45 -17.20
CA GLU A 91 1.98 -8.66 -17.62
C GLU A 91 2.65 -9.69 -16.70
N ASP A 92 3.37 -9.24 -15.67
CA ASP A 92 4.07 -10.11 -14.72
C ASP A 92 3.19 -10.54 -13.53
N MET A 93 2.00 -9.95 -13.40
CA MET A 93 0.96 -10.44 -12.50
C MET A 93 -0.24 -10.88 -13.34
N ILE A 94 -0.55 -12.17 -13.28
CA ILE A 94 -1.73 -12.78 -13.90
C ILE A 94 -2.61 -13.43 -12.83
N ASP A 95 -3.85 -13.76 -13.19
CA ASP A 95 -4.71 -14.57 -12.34
C ASP A 95 -4.22 -16.03 -12.35
N ASP A 96 -3.45 -16.39 -11.34
CA ASP A 96 -2.95 -17.74 -11.07
C ASP A 96 -3.76 -18.45 -9.98
N GLY A 97 -4.86 -17.85 -9.51
CA GLY A 97 -5.67 -18.35 -8.40
C GLY A 97 -5.04 -18.23 -7.01
N SER A 98 -3.82 -17.69 -6.88
CA SER A 98 -3.11 -17.58 -5.59
C SER A 98 -3.39 -16.30 -4.81
N TRP A 99 -3.99 -15.30 -5.47
CA TRP A 99 -4.22 -13.97 -4.92
C TRP A 99 -5.46 -13.93 -4.01
N VAL A 100 -5.29 -13.43 -2.79
CA VAL A 100 -6.42 -13.14 -1.88
C VAL A 100 -6.73 -11.66 -1.81
N SER A 101 -5.73 -10.80 -2.07
CA SER A 101 -5.93 -9.36 -2.19
C SER A 101 -5.11 -8.78 -3.35
N LEU A 102 -5.73 -7.90 -4.13
CA LEU A 102 -5.10 -7.16 -5.24
C LEU A 102 -5.61 -5.73 -5.17
N ARG A 103 -4.71 -4.79 -4.89
CA ARG A 103 -5.01 -3.36 -4.83
C ARG A 103 -4.31 -2.64 -5.96
N GLN A 104 -5.08 -2.17 -6.94
CA GLN A 104 -4.58 -1.26 -7.96
C GLN A 104 -4.78 0.19 -7.56
N ASN A 105 -3.95 1.09 -8.05
CA ASN A 105 -4.15 2.53 -7.91
C ASN A 105 -4.14 3.17 -9.31
N LEU A 106 -2.95 3.39 -9.86
CA LEU A 106 -2.71 3.96 -11.19
C LEU A 106 -1.81 3.03 -12.01
N PRO A 107 -1.53 3.32 -13.29
CA PRO A 107 -0.44 2.68 -14.03
C PRO A 107 0.92 2.80 -13.30
N PRO A 108 1.93 1.98 -13.66
CA PRO A 108 3.23 2.02 -13.00
C PRO A 108 3.95 3.36 -13.18
N LEU A 109 4.67 3.77 -12.14
CA LEU A 109 5.63 4.87 -12.20
C LEU A 109 6.93 4.43 -12.85
N VAL A 110 7.39 3.26 -12.41
CA VAL A 110 8.66 2.64 -12.80
C VAL A 110 8.37 1.20 -13.20
N ARG A 111 9.02 0.74 -14.26
CA ARG A 111 8.96 -0.64 -14.74
C ARG A 111 10.31 -1.04 -15.31
N GLY A 112 10.83 -2.19 -14.88
CA GLY A 112 12.18 -2.64 -15.28
C GLY A 112 13.28 -1.67 -14.85
N GLY A 113 13.07 -0.89 -13.78
CA GLY A 113 13.99 0.16 -13.35
C GLY A 113 13.94 1.46 -14.17
N GLU A 114 13.04 1.57 -15.15
CA GLU A 114 12.89 2.76 -15.98
C GLU A 114 11.60 3.53 -15.64
N ILE A 115 11.64 4.86 -15.75
CA ILE A 115 10.47 5.72 -15.56
C ILE A 115 9.51 5.52 -16.73
N VAL A 116 8.29 5.06 -16.48
CA VAL A 116 7.29 4.77 -17.53
C VAL A 116 5.98 5.54 -17.38
N PHE A 117 5.77 6.32 -16.31
CA PHE A 117 4.48 6.99 -16.07
C PHE A 117 4.03 7.87 -17.26
N HIS A 118 4.98 8.43 -18.01
CA HIS A 118 4.74 9.33 -19.14
C HIS A 118 4.18 8.63 -20.39
N THR A 119 4.24 7.29 -20.46
CA THR A 119 3.68 6.52 -21.57
C THR A 119 2.17 6.32 -21.46
N TYR A 120 1.57 6.74 -20.34
CA TYR A 120 0.13 6.59 -20.08
C TYR A 120 -0.58 7.93 -20.24
N ASP A 121 -1.34 8.06 -21.32
CA ASP A 121 -2.13 9.24 -21.60
C ASP A 121 -3.33 9.38 -20.64
N LYS A 122 -3.67 10.63 -20.30
CA LYS A 122 -4.90 10.99 -19.55
C LYS A 122 -5.01 10.36 -18.16
N VAL A 123 -3.88 10.04 -17.53
CA VAL A 123 -3.85 9.64 -16.12
C VAL A 123 -3.85 10.88 -15.24
N ASP A 124 -4.80 10.95 -14.31
CA ASP A 124 -4.76 11.91 -13.22
C ASP A 124 -3.90 11.35 -12.09
N TRP A 125 -2.66 11.82 -12.01
CA TRP A 125 -1.71 11.49 -10.95
C TRP A 125 -1.98 12.27 -9.66
N GLY A 126 -3.17 12.85 -9.50
CA GLY A 126 -3.54 13.63 -8.32
C GLY A 126 -3.03 15.07 -8.42
N LYS A 127 -3.94 15.95 -8.84
CA LYS A 127 -3.89 17.39 -8.58
C LYS A 127 -4.61 17.66 -7.24
N ASP A 128 -4.07 18.55 -6.42
CA ASP A 128 -4.68 18.90 -5.13
C ASP A 128 -5.96 19.73 -5.31
N TYR A 129 -6.71 19.98 -4.22
CA TYR A 129 -7.91 20.87 -4.22
C TYR A 129 -7.61 22.32 -4.69
N ASP A 130 -6.33 22.73 -4.72
CA ASP A 130 -5.83 24.06 -5.12
C ASP A 130 -4.92 24.02 -6.37
N ASP A 131 -5.05 23.03 -7.27
CA ASP A 131 -4.21 22.92 -8.49
C ASP A 131 -2.69 22.77 -8.21
N LYS A 132 -2.30 22.32 -7.01
CA LYS A 132 -0.88 22.12 -6.68
C LYS A 132 -0.29 20.94 -7.47
N LEU A 133 0.76 21.25 -8.24
CA LEU A 133 1.62 20.29 -8.93
C LEU A 133 2.50 19.49 -7.95
N PHE A 134 2.77 20.04 -6.77
CA PHE A 134 3.71 19.52 -5.77
C PHE A 134 2.95 19.09 -4.52
N ASN A 135 3.06 17.80 -4.18
CA ASN A 135 2.29 17.16 -3.14
C ASN A 135 3.17 16.31 -2.23
N PHE A 136 2.76 16.08 -0.98
CA PHE A 136 3.30 14.99 -0.19
C PHE A 136 2.80 13.68 -0.81
N ARG A 137 3.69 12.94 -1.48
CA ARG A 137 3.34 11.72 -2.22
C ARG A 137 3.95 10.49 -1.56
N SER A 138 3.27 9.35 -1.63
CA SER A 138 3.87 8.06 -1.35
C SER A 138 3.79 7.09 -2.52
N ALA A 139 4.67 6.09 -2.48
CA ALA A 139 4.71 5.00 -3.43
C ALA A 139 5.17 3.73 -2.73
N VAL A 140 4.91 2.60 -3.38
CA VAL A 140 5.45 1.29 -3.00
C VAL A 140 6.12 0.67 -4.21
N CYS A 141 7.20 -0.09 -4.00
CA CYS A 141 7.87 -0.77 -5.07
C CYS A 141 8.41 -2.14 -4.67
N ARG A 142 8.61 -3.00 -5.67
CA ARG A 142 9.55 -4.12 -5.61
C ARG A 142 10.91 -3.60 -6.04
N ARG A 143 11.94 -3.81 -5.22
CA ARG A 143 13.33 -3.46 -5.53
C ARG A 143 14.02 -4.58 -6.30
N THR A 144 15.11 -4.25 -6.98
CA THR A 144 15.96 -5.22 -7.71
C THR A 144 16.60 -6.27 -6.80
N ASP A 145 16.76 -5.97 -5.51
CA ASP A 145 17.25 -6.89 -4.47
C ASP A 145 16.17 -7.82 -3.89
N GLY A 146 14.93 -7.72 -4.39
CA GLY A 146 13.79 -8.53 -3.94
C GLY A 146 13.09 -8.00 -2.68
N LEU A 147 13.56 -6.90 -2.09
CA LEU A 147 12.85 -6.24 -1.00
C LEU A 147 11.64 -5.47 -1.53
N MET A 148 10.63 -5.33 -0.68
CA MET A 148 9.56 -4.37 -0.86
C MET A 148 9.93 -3.07 -0.16
N MET A 149 9.57 -1.93 -0.73
CA MET A 149 9.87 -0.63 -0.15
C MET A 149 8.68 0.32 -0.26
N PHE A 150 8.32 0.93 0.87
CA PHE A 150 7.46 2.11 0.93
C PHE A 150 8.33 3.36 0.92
N VAL A 151 7.92 4.37 0.17
CA VAL A 151 8.60 5.66 0.06
C VAL A 151 7.57 6.77 0.19
N ALA A 152 7.89 7.82 0.94
CA ALA A 152 7.14 9.06 0.98
C ALA A 152 8.08 10.26 0.77
N VAL A 153 7.70 11.18 -0.12
CA VAL A 153 8.52 12.35 -0.47
C VAL A 153 7.67 13.60 -0.33
N GLY A 154 8.19 14.60 0.39
CA GLY A 154 7.51 15.91 0.51
C GLY A 154 7.30 16.60 -0.81
N ASP A 155 6.38 17.56 -0.85
CA ASP A 155 5.98 18.42 -1.98
C ASP A 155 6.76 18.20 -3.28
N VAL A 156 6.41 17.11 -3.99
CA VAL A 156 7.02 16.69 -5.25
C VAL A 156 5.97 16.54 -6.35
N SER A 157 6.41 16.72 -7.59
CA SER A 157 5.67 16.29 -8.77
C SER A 157 5.73 14.76 -8.93
N ILE A 158 4.91 14.23 -9.85
CA ILE A 158 4.95 12.81 -10.19
C ILE A 158 6.30 12.39 -10.78
N SER A 159 6.94 13.25 -11.58
CA SER A 159 8.27 13.02 -12.15
C SER A 159 9.32 12.87 -11.07
N MET A 160 9.34 13.78 -10.09
CA MET A 160 10.28 13.74 -8.97
C MET A 160 10.07 12.51 -8.08
N LEU A 161 8.81 12.06 -7.90
CA LEU A 161 8.53 10.79 -7.22
C LEU A 161 9.12 9.62 -8.01
N ALA A 162 8.87 9.53 -9.32
CA ALA A 162 9.38 8.44 -10.15
C ALA A 162 10.91 8.39 -10.20
N GLU A 163 11.58 9.54 -10.33
CA GLU A 163 13.04 9.68 -10.21
C GLU A 163 13.55 9.15 -8.87
N THR A 164 12.86 9.49 -7.77
CA THR A 164 13.20 8.96 -6.44
C THR A 164 13.10 7.43 -6.40
N MET A 165 12.07 6.84 -7.00
CA MET A 165 11.90 5.39 -7.02
C MET A 165 13.05 4.70 -7.79
N VAL A 166 13.46 5.25 -8.93
CA VAL A 166 14.61 4.72 -9.70
C VAL A 166 15.91 4.84 -8.91
N LEU A 167 16.16 6.00 -8.27
CA LEU A 167 17.33 6.19 -7.41
C LEU A 167 17.39 5.20 -6.24
N LEU A 168 16.22 4.73 -5.77
CA LEU A 168 16.09 3.70 -4.74
C LEU A 168 16.07 2.27 -5.31
N SER A 169 16.51 2.07 -6.55
CA SER A 169 16.60 0.76 -7.21
C SER A 169 15.27 0.00 -7.24
N CYS A 170 14.16 0.72 -7.35
CA CYS A 170 12.87 0.11 -7.58
C CYS A 170 12.80 -0.44 -9.01
N ASP A 171 12.45 -1.71 -9.13
CA ASP A 171 12.22 -2.37 -10.42
C ASP A 171 10.82 -2.05 -10.95
N THR A 172 9.79 -2.23 -10.11
CA THR A 172 8.41 -1.88 -10.44
C THR A 172 7.79 -1.08 -9.30
N ALA A 173 7.30 0.13 -9.60
CA ALA A 173 6.80 1.08 -8.60
C ALA A 173 5.39 1.59 -8.91
N MET A 174 4.62 1.81 -7.85
CA MET A 174 3.22 2.19 -7.86
C MET A 174 3.00 3.39 -6.94
N GLU A 175 2.35 4.45 -7.43
CA GLU A 175 1.90 5.55 -6.57
C GLU A 175 0.81 5.09 -5.61
N MET A 176 0.91 5.54 -4.36
CA MET A 176 -0.05 5.30 -3.29
C MET A 176 -0.75 6.62 -2.93
N ASP A 177 -1.60 6.63 -1.90
CA ASP A 177 -2.35 7.83 -1.51
C ASP A 177 -1.47 9.06 -1.23
N ILE A 178 -1.98 10.24 -1.55
CA ILE A 178 -1.25 11.52 -1.52
C ILE A 178 -1.97 12.58 -0.68
N ASN A 179 -1.28 13.68 -0.40
CA ASN A 179 -1.76 14.92 0.21
C ASN A 179 -2.10 14.79 1.70
N GLY A 180 -2.02 15.93 2.39
CA GLY A 180 -2.28 16.02 3.83
C GLY A 180 -1.45 15.00 4.61
N THR A 181 -2.13 14.08 5.29
CA THR A 181 -1.50 13.02 6.09
C THR A 181 -1.77 11.62 5.51
N TRP A 182 -2.24 11.52 4.27
CA TRP A 182 -2.59 10.24 3.65
C TRP A 182 -1.40 9.35 3.32
N PRO A 183 -0.26 9.87 2.80
CA PRO A 183 0.99 9.14 2.88
C PRO A 183 1.27 8.79 4.34
N TYR A 184 1.37 7.49 4.63
CA TYR A 184 1.40 7.00 6.00
C TYR A 184 2.20 5.71 6.10
N PHE A 185 3.07 5.66 7.10
CA PHE A 185 3.70 4.44 7.56
C PHE A 185 3.96 4.55 9.07
N ALA A 186 3.57 3.54 9.83
CA ALA A 186 3.85 3.47 11.25
C ALA A 186 4.40 2.10 11.64
N VAL A 187 5.30 2.10 12.61
CA VAL A 187 5.72 0.92 13.37
C VAL A 187 5.06 0.93 14.75
N TYR A 188 5.08 -0.20 15.45
CA TYR A 188 4.36 -0.33 16.71
C TYR A 188 5.25 -0.81 17.86
N GLU A 189 5.20 -0.11 18.98
CA GLU A 189 5.81 -0.50 20.25
C GLU A 189 4.98 -1.58 20.95
N ASN A 190 5.50 -2.17 22.03
CA ASN A 190 4.87 -3.25 22.81
C ASN A 190 4.60 -4.53 21.99
N PHE A 191 5.61 -5.02 21.27
CA PHE A 191 5.51 -6.27 20.53
C PHE A 191 5.03 -7.44 21.41
N GLY A 192 4.15 -8.29 20.86
CA GLY A 192 3.53 -9.41 21.59
C GLY A 192 2.33 -9.04 22.46
N LYS A 193 1.96 -7.75 22.60
CA LYS A 193 0.79 -7.30 23.37
C LYS A 193 -0.35 -6.82 22.47
N ALA A 194 -1.59 -6.86 22.98
CA ALA A 194 -2.73 -6.28 22.27
C ALA A 194 -2.77 -4.74 22.37
N ASP A 195 -2.25 -4.17 23.46
CA ASP A 195 -2.02 -2.74 23.63
C ASP A 195 -0.77 -2.30 22.88
N ARG A 196 -0.97 -1.85 21.64
CA ARG A 196 0.07 -1.38 20.73
C ARG A 196 0.03 0.14 20.69
N ARG A 197 1.23 0.75 20.69
CA ARG A 197 1.40 2.19 20.49
C ARG A 197 2.14 2.42 19.17
N GLY A 198 1.52 3.15 18.25
CA GLY A 198 2.14 3.46 16.98
C GLY A 198 3.19 4.56 17.09
N ARG A 199 4.14 4.53 16.14
CA ARG A 199 5.10 5.60 15.85
C ARG A 199 5.23 5.74 14.35
N VAL A 200 4.86 6.91 13.83
CA VAL A 200 5.06 7.24 12.41
C VAL A 200 6.54 7.41 12.11
N ILE A 201 6.95 7.03 10.90
CA ILE A 201 8.34 7.21 10.45
C ILE A 201 8.63 8.62 9.97
N ASP A 202 7.59 9.44 9.80
CA ASP A 202 7.66 10.82 9.39
C ASP A 202 6.58 11.64 10.11
N THR A 203 6.94 12.81 10.64
CA THR A 203 6.03 13.66 11.43
C THR A 203 4.86 14.21 10.61
N ARG A 204 4.93 14.16 9.27
CA ARG A 204 3.86 14.59 8.36
C ARG A 204 2.71 13.57 8.25
N MET A 205 2.88 12.35 8.77
CA MET A 205 1.91 11.24 8.60
C MET A 205 0.73 11.27 9.59
N GLY A 206 0.61 12.31 10.42
CA GLY A 206 -0.56 12.48 11.32
C GLY A 206 -0.60 11.47 12.47
N ASP A 207 -1.81 11.03 12.87
CA ASP A 207 -2.02 10.15 14.02
C ASP A 207 -1.35 8.77 13.85
N PRO A 208 -0.35 8.43 14.69
CA PRO A 208 0.36 7.15 14.57
C PRO A 208 -0.48 5.92 14.94
N ASN A 209 -1.66 6.09 15.53
CA ASN A 209 -2.57 5.01 15.87
C ASN A 209 -3.71 4.84 14.85
N ARG A 210 -3.67 5.52 13.70
CA ARG A 210 -4.74 5.50 12.68
C ARG A 210 -5.26 4.09 12.37
N HIS A 211 -4.36 3.16 12.07
CA HIS A 211 -4.72 1.78 11.70
C HIS A 211 -5.07 0.86 12.89
N LEU A 212 -5.00 1.36 14.12
CA LEU A 212 -5.55 0.72 15.32
C LEU A 212 -6.98 1.22 15.64
N ASN A 213 -7.30 2.45 15.23
CA ASN A 213 -8.43 3.23 15.74
C ASN A 213 -9.45 3.66 14.68
N LYS A 214 -9.76 2.79 13.70
CA LYS A 214 -10.72 3.02 12.59
C LYS A 214 -10.17 3.93 11.48
N SER A 215 -9.47 3.33 10.54
CA SER A 215 -9.10 3.97 9.28
C SER A 215 -10.32 4.15 8.37
N THR A 216 -10.46 5.34 7.79
CA THR A 216 -11.50 5.59 6.77
C THR A 216 -11.15 4.92 5.45
N LYS A 217 -9.88 4.91 5.05
CA LYS A 217 -9.39 4.28 3.81
C LYS A 217 -8.74 2.91 4.05
N ASP A 218 -8.55 2.15 2.97
CA ASP A 218 -7.81 0.91 2.99
C ASP A 218 -6.34 1.12 3.38
N PHE A 219 -5.75 0.08 3.96
CA PHE A 219 -4.35 0.08 4.36
C PHE A 219 -3.78 -1.34 4.34
N ILE A 220 -2.45 -1.43 4.29
CA ILE A 220 -1.73 -2.69 4.39
C ILE A 220 -1.09 -2.79 5.77
N ALA A 221 -1.27 -3.94 6.44
CA ALA A 221 -0.62 -4.27 7.70
C ALA A 221 0.39 -5.40 7.50
N LEU A 222 1.53 -5.31 8.17
CA LEU A 222 2.63 -6.27 8.15
C LEU A 222 2.72 -6.97 9.51
N PHE A 223 2.78 -8.29 9.49
CA PHE A 223 2.76 -9.15 10.67
C PHE A 223 3.98 -10.07 10.72
N ASP A 224 4.39 -10.41 11.94
CA ASP A 224 5.30 -11.51 12.21
C ASP A 224 4.56 -12.85 12.00
N PRO A 225 4.95 -13.68 11.02
CA PRO A 225 4.32 -14.98 10.80
C PRO A 225 4.43 -15.93 11.98
N ALA A 226 5.47 -15.82 12.81
CA ALA A 226 5.71 -16.74 13.93
C ALA A 226 4.68 -16.58 15.05
N THR A 227 4.13 -15.37 15.21
CA THR A 227 3.15 -15.07 16.26
C THR A 227 1.74 -14.88 15.74
N LEU A 228 1.54 -14.74 14.42
CA LEU A 228 0.25 -14.45 13.81
C LEU A 228 -0.70 -15.64 13.96
N PRO A 229 -1.81 -15.51 14.71
CA PRO A 229 -2.73 -16.63 14.88
C PRO A 229 -3.40 -16.97 13.54
N THR A 230 -3.52 -18.26 13.24
CA THR A 230 -4.23 -18.74 12.05
C THR A 230 -5.62 -18.10 11.95
N GLY A 231 -5.92 -17.53 10.77
CA GLY A 231 -7.19 -16.87 10.47
C GLY A 231 -7.43 -15.53 11.18
N ALA A 232 -6.42 -14.95 11.84
CA ALA A 232 -6.51 -13.62 12.44
C ALA A 232 -6.65 -12.50 11.40
N VAL A 233 -6.14 -12.74 10.18
CA VAL A 233 -6.26 -11.87 9.00
C VAL A 233 -6.59 -12.70 7.76
N ARG A 234 -7.06 -12.03 6.71
CA ARG A 234 -7.33 -12.58 5.37
C ARG A 234 -6.42 -12.01 4.30
#